data_AF-A0A965K7K7-F1
#
_entry.id   AF-A0A965K7K7-F1
#
_cell.length_a   1.000
_cell.length_b   1.000
_cell.length_c   1.000
_cell.angle_alpha   90.00
_cell.angle_beta   90.00
_cell.angle_gamma   90.00
#
_symmetry.space_group_name_H-M   'P 1'
#
loop_
_entity.id
_entity.type
_entity.pdbx_description
1 polymer ?
#
loop_
_entity_poly.entity_id
_entity_poly.type
_entity_poly.pdbx_seq_one_letter_code
_entity_poly.pdbx_strand_id
1 'polypeptide(L)'
;MPSMKVWIDACRPKTLVAAVVPVAVGASVWKVYGDVSQGTTQEHLIAFTSCLLFAFGAQVASNFANDLGDAQRGADSLHRVGPIRAVVTGLISPRQMKVGIGLACLFAFLAGLPLGLNHPILFIPAILALLFALGYTLGPFPLAYWGLGDIFVITCFGLQATALTTYAMQNYASGAWLADTPWQPSLLAGLGIGFLADNILLSNNARDKEVDQEAGKRTTVVLW
;
A
#
# COMPACT_ATOMS: atom_id res chain seq x y z
N MET A 1 -20.16 -5.13 -19.09
CA MET A 1 -19.00 -4.54 -18.39
C MET A 1 -19.37 -4.37 -16.92
N PRO A 2 -18.47 -4.62 -15.96
CA PRO A 2 -18.76 -4.41 -14.54
C PRO A 2 -19.16 -2.95 -14.29
N SER A 3 -20.08 -2.72 -13.35
CA SER A 3 -20.48 -1.36 -13.02
C SER A 3 -19.36 -0.62 -12.28
N MET A 4 -19.38 0.71 -12.31
CA MET A 4 -18.40 1.54 -11.57
C MET A 4 -18.43 1.24 -10.07
N LYS A 5 -19.62 0.96 -9.52
CA LYS A 5 -19.79 0.57 -8.11
C LYS A 5 -18.97 -0.69 -7.76
N VAL A 6 -18.99 -1.71 -8.62
CA VAL A 6 -18.22 -2.95 -8.41
C VAL A 6 -16.71 -2.65 -8.36
N TRP A 7 -16.21 -1.77 -9.22
CA TRP A 7 -14.80 -1.37 -9.19
C TRP A 7 -14.45 -0.58 -7.93
N ILE A 8 -15.30 0.34 -7.49
CA ILE A 8 -15.11 1.09 -6.25
C ILE A 8 -15.08 0.15 -5.04
N ASP A 9 -16.00 -0.82 -4.99
CA ASP A 9 -16.04 -1.82 -3.93
C ASP A 9 -14.78 -2.70 -3.93
N ALA A 10 -14.30 -3.10 -5.12
CA ALA A 10 -13.06 -3.86 -5.29
C ALA A 10 -11.81 -3.06 -4.85
N CYS A 11 -11.83 -1.72 -4.92
CA CYS A 11 -10.76 -0.87 -4.36
C CYS A 11 -10.72 -0.91 -2.82
N ARG A 12 -11.73 -1.47 -2.15
CA ARG A 12 -11.89 -1.56 -0.69
C ARG A 12 -11.70 -0.21 0.01
N PRO A 13 -12.65 0.75 -0.13
CA PRO A 13 -12.49 2.12 0.34
C PRO A 13 -12.08 2.25 1.80
N LYS A 14 -12.57 1.36 2.67
CA LYS A 14 -12.23 1.33 4.10
C LYS A 14 -10.73 1.08 4.35
N THR A 15 -10.06 0.32 3.49
CA THR A 15 -8.62 0.02 3.61
C THR A 15 -7.73 1.12 3.03
N LEU A 16 -8.28 2.03 2.22
CA LEU A 16 -7.51 3.14 1.65
C LEU A 16 -7.00 4.11 2.73
N VAL A 17 -7.64 4.11 3.91
CA VAL A 17 -7.15 4.85 5.08
C VAL A 17 -5.73 4.43 5.46
N ALA A 18 -5.39 3.14 5.33
CA ALA A 18 -4.05 2.63 5.60
C ALA A 18 -2.99 3.13 4.62
N ALA A 19 -3.40 3.63 3.44
CA ALA A 19 -2.49 4.27 2.47
C ALA A 19 -2.36 5.78 2.70
N VAL A 20 -3.42 6.45 3.18
CA VAL A 20 -3.47 7.90 3.35
C VAL A 20 -2.79 8.35 4.65
N VAL A 21 -3.08 7.68 5.76
CA VAL A 21 -2.58 8.06 7.10
C VAL A 21 -1.04 8.12 7.16
N PRO A 22 -0.28 7.13 6.66
CA PRO A 22 1.19 7.16 6.74
C PRO A 22 1.80 8.34 5.98
N VAL A 23 1.22 8.71 4.85
CA VAL A 23 1.64 9.87 4.02
C VAL A 23 1.35 11.17 4.77
N ALA A 24 0.15 11.32 5.32
CA ALA A 24 -0.20 12.50 6.13
C ALA A 24 0.71 12.66 7.36
N VAL A 25 1.03 11.55 8.03
CA VAL A 25 1.95 11.53 9.17
C VAL A 25 3.38 11.85 8.72
N GLY A 26 3.87 11.29 7.62
CA GLY A 26 5.20 11.60 7.10
C GLY A 26 5.37 13.07 6.73
N ALA A 27 4.35 13.67 6.12
CA ALA A 27 4.32 15.11 5.84
C ALA A 27 4.28 15.95 7.13
N SER A 28 3.56 15.49 8.16
CA SER A 28 3.50 16.15 9.47
C SER A 28 4.84 16.08 10.21
N VAL A 29 5.53 14.93 10.15
CA VAL A 29 6.89 14.77 10.71
C VAL A 29 7.85 15.73 10.03
N TRP A 30 7.83 15.82 8.69
CA TRP A 30 8.63 16.82 7.97
C TRP A 30 8.29 18.24 8.43
N LYS A 31 7.01 18.57 8.58
CA LYS A 31 6.59 19.92 8.95
C LYS A 31 7.09 20.35 10.34
N VAL A 32 7.24 19.40 11.27
CA VAL A 32 7.65 19.66 12.67
C VAL A 32 9.16 19.56 12.85
N TYR A 33 9.81 18.59 12.21
CA TYR A 33 11.22 18.23 12.46
C TYR A 33 12.16 18.48 11.28
N GLY A 34 11.61 18.75 10.09
CA GLY A 34 12.39 19.01 8.88
C GLY A 34 12.68 20.50 8.67
N ASP A 35 13.55 20.79 7.71
CA ASP A 35 13.77 22.14 7.23
C ASP A 35 12.66 22.54 6.25
N VAL A 36 11.73 23.36 6.74
CA VAL A 36 10.57 23.87 6.00
C VAL A 36 10.84 25.21 5.30
N SER A 37 12.04 25.78 5.48
CA SER A 37 12.43 27.05 4.86
C SER A 37 12.86 26.88 3.41
N GLN A 38 13.24 25.66 3.03
CA GLN A 38 13.61 25.30 1.66
C GLN A 38 12.35 25.08 0.83
N GLY A 39 12.33 25.64 -0.37
CA GLY A 39 11.28 25.37 -1.34
C GLY A 39 10.05 26.25 -1.28
N THR A 40 9.29 26.17 -2.37
CA THR A 40 8.01 26.85 -2.54
C THR A 40 6.87 25.99 -2.02
N THR A 41 5.74 26.64 -1.67
CA THR A 41 4.49 25.94 -1.34
C THR A 41 4.07 24.98 -2.47
N GLN A 42 4.29 25.36 -3.73
CA GLN A 42 3.93 24.55 -4.87
C GLN A 42 4.75 23.25 -4.95
N GLU A 43 6.05 23.30 -4.69
CA GLU A 43 6.92 22.11 -4.68
C GLU A 43 6.51 21.13 -3.59
N HIS A 44 6.22 21.61 -2.38
CA HIS A 44 5.72 20.75 -1.29
C HIS A 44 4.35 20.14 -1.60
N LEU A 45 3.46 20.89 -2.27
CA LEU A 45 2.18 20.36 -2.72
C LEU A 45 2.35 19.26 -3.77
N ILE A 46 3.27 19.44 -4.72
CA ILE A 46 3.58 18.40 -5.72
C ILE A 46 4.14 17.16 -5.01
N ALA A 47 5.11 17.31 -4.11
CA ALA A 47 5.69 16.19 -3.38
C ALA A 47 4.63 15.41 -2.58
N PHE A 48 3.80 16.12 -1.82
CA PHE A 48 2.74 15.52 -1.01
C PHE A 48 1.69 14.81 -1.87
N THR A 49 1.18 15.47 -2.91
CA THR A 49 0.16 14.90 -3.79
C THR A 49 0.69 13.71 -4.59
N SER A 50 1.94 13.74 -5.05
CA SER A 50 2.59 12.59 -5.67
C SER A 50 2.71 11.40 -4.71
N CYS A 51 3.14 11.62 -3.46
CA CYS A 51 3.20 10.54 -2.46
C CYS A 51 1.81 9.95 -2.19
N LEU A 52 0.80 10.80 -2.02
CA LEU A 52 -0.56 10.40 -1.72
C LEU A 52 -1.19 9.59 -2.86
N LEU A 53 -1.07 10.08 -4.09
CA LEU A 53 -1.63 9.42 -5.28
C LEU A 53 -0.86 8.12 -5.61
N PHE A 54 0.46 8.10 -5.41
CA PHE A 54 1.25 6.88 -5.52
C PHE A 54 0.76 5.82 -4.51
N ALA A 55 0.68 6.17 -3.22
CA ALA A 55 0.24 5.27 -2.16
C ALA A 55 -1.18 4.76 -2.41
N PHE A 56 -2.09 5.63 -2.85
CA PHE A 56 -3.44 5.27 -3.24
C PHE A 56 -3.46 4.25 -4.38
N GLY A 57 -2.73 4.52 -5.47
CA GLY A 57 -2.64 3.61 -6.63
C GLY A 57 -2.04 2.26 -6.26
N ALA A 58 -0.96 2.25 -5.48
CA ALA A 58 -0.33 1.03 -4.98
C ALA A 58 -1.28 0.20 -4.10
N GLN A 59 -2.06 0.85 -3.24
CA GLN A 59 -3.06 0.17 -2.41
C GLN A 59 -4.20 -0.43 -3.25
N VAL A 60 -4.69 0.30 -4.26
CA VAL A 60 -5.70 -0.23 -5.19
C VAL A 60 -5.14 -1.43 -5.95
N ALA A 61 -3.90 -1.34 -6.45
CA ALA A 61 -3.23 -2.45 -7.11
C ALA A 61 -3.09 -3.68 -6.20
N SER A 62 -2.72 -3.48 -4.93
CA SER A 62 -2.64 -4.57 -3.94
C SER A 62 -4.01 -5.18 -3.66
N ASN A 63 -5.06 -4.38 -3.51
CA ASN A 63 -6.42 -4.87 -3.29
C ASN A 63 -6.94 -5.70 -4.46
N PHE A 64 -6.70 -5.27 -5.70
CA PHE A 64 -7.05 -6.03 -6.91
C PHE A 64 -6.21 -7.30 -7.06
N ALA A 65 -4.90 -7.23 -6.77
CA ALA A 65 -4.00 -8.38 -6.77
C ALA A 65 -4.40 -9.42 -5.71
N ASN A 66 -4.89 -8.96 -4.55
CA ASN A 66 -5.43 -9.79 -3.50
C ASN A 66 -6.72 -10.50 -3.94
N ASP A 67 -7.67 -9.80 -4.55
CA ASP A 67 -8.90 -10.40 -5.09
C ASP A 67 -8.59 -11.47 -6.15
N LEU A 68 -7.70 -11.16 -7.11
CA LEU A 68 -7.29 -12.12 -8.13
C LEU A 68 -6.50 -13.31 -7.57
N GLY A 69 -5.55 -13.04 -6.67
CA GLY A 69 -4.61 -14.04 -6.15
C GLY A 69 -5.27 -15.05 -5.22
N ASP A 70 -6.21 -14.60 -4.39
CA ASP A 70 -7.02 -15.48 -3.54
C ASP A 70 -8.03 -16.29 -4.37
N ALA A 71 -8.66 -15.67 -5.38
CA ALA A 71 -9.54 -16.39 -6.31
C ALA A 71 -8.83 -17.52 -7.08
N GLN A 72 -7.59 -17.28 -7.54
CA GLN A 72 -6.79 -18.29 -8.26
C GLN A 72 -6.36 -19.47 -7.37
N ARG A 73 -6.26 -19.25 -6.06
CA ARG A 73 -5.85 -20.28 -5.09
C ARG A 73 -7.03 -21.00 -4.43
N GLY A 74 -8.26 -20.59 -4.74
CA GLY A 74 -9.46 -21.13 -4.09
C GLY A 74 -9.60 -20.70 -2.63
N ALA A 75 -8.90 -19.65 -2.21
CA ALA A 75 -8.95 -19.16 -0.83
C ALA A 75 -10.22 -18.34 -0.53
N ASP A 76 -10.91 -17.86 -1.57
CA ASP A 76 -12.14 -17.08 -1.44
C ASP A 76 -13.37 -17.97 -1.73
N SER A 77 -14.38 -17.90 -0.85
CA SER A 77 -15.66 -18.59 -1.00
C SER A 77 -16.85 -17.62 -1.09
N LEU A 78 -17.96 -18.06 -1.68
CA LEU A 78 -19.21 -17.30 -1.72
C LEU A 78 -19.85 -17.11 -0.33
N HIS A 79 -19.42 -17.90 0.66
CA HIS A 79 -19.95 -17.88 2.02
C HIS A 79 -19.11 -17.01 2.98
N ARG A 80 -18.15 -16.24 2.45
CA ARG A 80 -17.29 -15.36 3.25
C ARG A 80 -18.09 -14.20 3.87
N VAL A 81 -17.79 -13.89 5.14
CA VAL A 81 -18.44 -12.80 5.92
C VAL A 81 -17.89 -11.41 5.55
N GLY A 82 -16.68 -11.34 4.99
CA GLY A 82 -16.02 -10.10 4.57
C GLY A 82 -16.56 -9.46 3.27
N PRO A 83 -15.89 -8.40 2.75
CA PRO A 83 -16.30 -7.74 1.52
C PRO A 83 -16.43 -8.71 0.34
N ILE A 84 -17.38 -8.42 -0.55
CA ILE A 84 -17.62 -9.19 -1.77
C ILE A 84 -16.32 -9.26 -2.59
N ARG A 85 -15.92 -10.48 -2.96
CA ARG A 85 -14.77 -10.76 -3.82
C ARG A 85 -15.20 -10.71 -5.27
N ALA A 86 -14.76 -9.69 -5.99
CA ALA A 86 -15.31 -9.37 -7.31
C ALA A 86 -14.97 -10.44 -8.35
N VAL A 87 -13.83 -11.12 -8.22
CA VAL A 87 -13.43 -12.20 -9.14
C VAL A 87 -14.20 -13.49 -8.85
N VAL A 88 -14.26 -13.92 -7.59
CA VAL A 88 -14.97 -15.16 -7.21
C VAL A 88 -16.48 -15.08 -7.49
N THR A 89 -17.09 -13.91 -7.29
CA THR A 89 -18.51 -13.69 -7.61
C THR A 89 -18.79 -13.53 -9.11
N GLY A 90 -17.76 -13.52 -9.96
CA GLY A 90 -17.90 -13.32 -11.40
C GLY A 90 -18.28 -11.90 -11.82
N LEU A 91 -18.36 -10.95 -10.87
CA LEU A 91 -18.67 -9.54 -11.15
C LEU A 91 -17.58 -8.87 -12.00
N ILE A 92 -16.31 -9.27 -11.80
CA ILE A 92 -15.16 -8.89 -12.63
C ILE A 92 -14.45 -10.17 -13.06
N SER A 93 -14.28 -10.39 -14.36
CA SER A 93 -13.53 -11.56 -14.85
C SER A 93 -12.04 -11.48 -14.47
N PRO A 94 -11.33 -12.60 -14.31
CA PRO A 94 -9.89 -12.59 -14.03
C PRO A 94 -9.07 -11.77 -15.03
N ARG A 95 -9.46 -11.79 -16.32
CA ARG A 95 -8.81 -10.99 -17.37
C ARG A 95 -9.01 -9.49 -17.14
N GLN A 96 -10.23 -9.07 -16.80
CA GLN A 96 -10.51 -7.67 -16.47
C GLN A 96 -9.77 -7.24 -15.22
N MET A 97 -9.72 -8.09 -14.18
CA MET A 97 -8.99 -7.78 -12.95
C MET A 97 -7.49 -7.59 -13.21
N LYS A 98 -6.86 -8.44 -14.05
CA LYS A 98 -5.46 -8.26 -14.48
C LYS A 98 -5.22 -6.91 -15.16
N VAL A 99 -6.14 -6.47 -16.02
CA VAL A 99 -6.07 -5.14 -16.64
C VAL A 99 -6.21 -4.04 -15.58
N GLY A 100 -7.17 -4.19 -14.65
CA GLY A 100 -7.35 -3.25 -13.54
C GLY A 100 -6.09 -3.10 -12.67
N ILE A 101 -5.41 -4.22 -12.35
CA ILE A 101 -4.13 -4.21 -11.64
C ILE A 101 -3.09 -3.41 -12.44
N GLY A 102 -2.94 -3.70 -13.74
CA GLY A 102 -1.99 -2.99 -14.60
C GLY A 102 -2.26 -1.48 -14.67
N LEU A 103 -3.54 -1.09 -14.77
CA LEU A 103 -3.94 0.32 -14.77
C LEU A 103 -3.68 1.00 -13.42
N ALA A 104 -3.91 0.33 -12.30
CA ALA A 104 -3.62 0.85 -10.97
C ALA A 104 -2.11 1.03 -10.74
N CYS A 105 -1.29 0.06 -11.15
CA CYS A 105 0.17 0.17 -11.12
C CYS A 105 0.68 1.30 -12.02
N LEU A 106 0.13 1.42 -13.24
CA LEU A 106 0.48 2.50 -14.16
C LEU A 106 0.11 3.86 -13.56
N PHE A 107 -1.09 3.99 -12.99
CA PHE A 107 -1.51 5.20 -12.30
C PHE A 107 -0.56 5.56 -11.14
N ALA A 108 -0.23 4.58 -10.28
CA ALA A 108 0.71 4.80 -9.18
C ALA A 108 2.08 5.28 -9.71
N PHE A 109 2.63 4.59 -10.71
CA PHE A 109 3.90 4.96 -11.33
C PHE A 109 3.87 6.39 -11.90
N LEU A 110 2.84 6.74 -12.67
CA LEU A 110 2.68 8.07 -13.24
C LEU A 110 2.52 9.15 -12.15
N ALA A 111 1.80 8.85 -11.07
CA ALA A 111 1.63 9.76 -9.95
C ALA A 111 2.95 10.02 -9.19
N GLY A 112 3.82 9.00 -9.12
CA GLY A 112 5.15 9.10 -8.51
C GLY A 112 6.24 9.68 -9.42
N LEU A 113 5.99 9.84 -10.73
CA LEU A 113 6.98 10.34 -11.68
C LEU A 113 7.61 11.69 -11.28
N PRO A 114 6.86 12.70 -10.80
CA PRO A 114 7.47 13.96 -10.38
C PRO A 114 8.55 13.76 -9.31
N LEU A 115 8.31 12.86 -8.34
CA LEU A 115 9.26 12.53 -7.29
C LEU A 115 10.51 11.85 -7.85
N GLY A 116 10.35 10.85 -8.72
CA GLY A 116 11.47 10.11 -9.29
C GLY A 116 12.28 10.93 -10.30
N LEU A 117 11.65 11.82 -11.06
CA LEU A 117 12.36 12.71 -11.98
C LEU A 117 13.16 13.78 -11.24
N ASN A 118 12.64 14.27 -10.11
CA ASN A 118 13.36 15.19 -9.23
C ASN A 118 14.45 14.48 -8.42
N HIS A 119 14.16 13.29 -7.89
CA HIS A 119 15.06 12.49 -7.06
C HIS A 119 15.07 11.01 -7.50
N PRO A 120 15.91 10.63 -8.49
CA PRO A 120 15.90 9.31 -9.11
C PRO A 120 16.05 8.12 -8.16
N ILE A 121 16.63 8.31 -6.97
CA ILE A 121 16.73 7.23 -5.97
C ILE A 121 15.34 6.73 -5.54
N LEU A 122 14.31 7.58 -5.61
CA LEU A 122 12.93 7.23 -5.24
C LEU A 122 12.29 6.21 -6.20
N PHE A 123 12.85 5.99 -7.40
CA PHE A 123 12.39 4.89 -8.26
C PHE A 123 12.60 3.52 -7.62
N ILE A 124 13.68 3.33 -6.87
CA ILE A 124 13.99 2.04 -6.22
C ILE A 124 12.89 1.64 -5.24
N PRO A 125 12.60 2.43 -4.18
CA PRO A 125 11.55 2.07 -3.24
C PRO A 125 10.15 2.09 -3.87
N ALA A 126 9.89 2.93 -4.88
CA ALA A 126 8.60 2.94 -5.58
C ALA A 126 8.35 1.62 -6.32
N ILE A 127 9.36 1.11 -7.06
CA ILE A 127 9.27 -0.18 -7.73
C ILE A 127 9.11 -1.30 -6.71
N LEU A 128 9.90 -1.28 -5.63
CA LEU A 128 9.77 -2.28 -4.55
C LEU A 128 8.38 -2.28 -3.91
N ALA A 129 7.79 -1.10 -3.65
CA ALA A 129 6.44 -1.00 -3.11
C ALA A 129 5.39 -1.64 -4.03
N LEU A 130 5.49 -1.42 -5.36
CA LEU A 130 4.59 -2.08 -6.32
C LEU A 130 4.84 -3.59 -6.40
N LEU A 131 6.11 -4.03 -6.38
CA LEU A 131 6.44 -5.45 -6.37
C LEU A 131 5.89 -6.15 -5.13
N PHE A 132 6.02 -5.55 -3.95
CA PHE A 132 5.45 -6.11 -2.73
C PHE A 132 3.92 -6.05 -2.72
N ALA A 133 3.31 -4.97 -3.21
CA ALA A 133 1.85 -4.86 -3.33
C ALA A 133 1.26 -6.02 -4.16
N LEU A 134 1.94 -6.44 -5.23
CA LEU A 134 1.55 -7.59 -6.05
C LEU A 134 1.97 -8.91 -5.41
N GLY A 135 3.22 -9.02 -4.96
CA GLY A 135 3.82 -10.21 -4.36
C GLY A 135 3.22 -10.62 -3.02
N TYR A 136 2.39 -9.75 -2.41
CA TYR A 136 1.63 -10.09 -1.22
C TYR A 136 0.74 -11.32 -1.42
N THR A 137 0.07 -11.41 -2.57
CA THR A 137 -0.86 -12.51 -2.92
C THR A 137 -0.61 -13.15 -4.29
N LEU A 138 0.09 -12.48 -5.21
CA LEU A 138 0.43 -13.01 -6.52
C LEU A 138 1.86 -13.57 -6.54
N GLY A 139 2.18 -14.29 -7.62
CA GLY A 139 3.50 -14.87 -7.84
C GLY A 139 3.70 -16.23 -7.14
N PRO A 140 4.89 -16.83 -7.29
CA PRO A 140 5.18 -18.17 -6.77
C PRO A 140 5.31 -18.21 -5.23
N PHE A 141 5.64 -17.08 -4.60
CA PHE A 141 5.88 -16.98 -3.15
C PHE A 141 5.04 -15.86 -2.52
N PRO A 142 3.71 -16.03 -2.40
CA PRO A 142 2.82 -14.97 -1.92
C PRO A 142 2.99 -14.76 -0.41
N LEU A 143 3.44 -13.58 0.01
CA LEU A 143 3.81 -13.28 1.41
C LEU A 143 2.74 -13.65 2.43
N ALA A 144 1.46 -13.45 2.09
CA ALA A 144 0.31 -13.77 2.95
C ALA A 144 0.21 -15.27 3.33
N TYR A 145 0.77 -16.16 2.51
CA TYR A 145 0.73 -17.61 2.73
C TYR A 145 1.97 -18.14 3.47
N TRP A 146 2.97 -17.27 3.70
CA TRP A 146 4.22 -17.60 4.38
C TRP A 146 4.35 -16.97 5.76
N GLY A 147 3.30 -16.33 6.27
CA GLY A 147 3.33 -15.65 7.59
C GLY A 147 4.17 -14.39 7.61
N LEU A 148 4.37 -13.77 6.45
CA LEU A 148 5.10 -12.51 6.31
C LEU A 148 4.16 -11.30 6.21
N GLY A 149 2.86 -11.50 6.49
CA GLY A 149 1.85 -10.47 6.30
C GLY A 149 2.03 -9.28 7.23
N ASP A 150 2.25 -9.54 8.51
CA ASP A 150 2.40 -8.53 9.56
C ASP A 150 3.67 -7.70 9.32
N ILE A 151 4.78 -8.38 8.98
CA ILE A 151 6.05 -7.73 8.60
C ILE A 151 5.85 -6.86 7.36
N PHE A 152 5.20 -7.38 6.31
CA PHE A 152 4.88 -6.60 5.13
C PHE A 152 4.04 -5.36 5.46
N VAL A 153 3.02 -5.49 6.31
CA VAL A 153 2.15 -4.35 6.64
C VAL A 153 2.91 -3.27 7.41
N ILE A 154 3.64 -3.65 8.45
CA ILE A 154 4.42 -2.71 9.27
C ILE A 154 5.50 -2.02 8.42
N THR A 155 6.16 -2.76 7.53
CA THR A 155 7.24 -2.21 6.71
C THR A 155 6.71 -1.33 5.57
N CYS A 156 5.74 -1.77 4.78
CA CYS A 156 5.26 -1.02 3.61
C CYS A 156 4.28 0.10 3.98
N PHE A 157 3.30 -0.17 4.85
CA PHE A 157 2.29 0.82 5.25
C PHE A 157 2.74 1.68 6.43
N GLY A 158 3.70 1.24 7.23
CA GLY A 158 4.26 2.06 8.31
C GLY A 158 5.55 2.74 7.89
N LEU A 159 6.66 2.01 8.02
CA LEU A 159 8.03 2.53 7.89
C LEU A 159 8.28 3.19 6.53
N GLN A 160 8.06 2.45 5.44
CA GLN A 160 8.37 2.89 4.09
C GLN A 160 7.52 4.09 3.69
N ALA A 161 6.19 3.98 3.81
CA ALA A 161 5.28 5.05 3.41
C ALA A 161 5.51 6.34 4.21
N THR A 162 5.66 6.26 5.54
CA THR A 162 5.90 7.44 6.38
C THR A 162 7.29 8.03 6.14
N ALA A 163 8.35 7.23 6.22
CA ALA A 163 9.72 7.74 6.13
C ALA A 163 10.05 8.29 4.73
N LEU A 164 9.58 7.63 3.67
CA LEU A 164 9.82 8.12 2.31
C LEU A 164 8.96 9.33 1.97
N THR A 165 7.78 9.47 2.58
CA THR A 165 7.03 10.73 2.45
C THR A 165 7.79 11.86 3.13
N THR A 166 8.29 11.67 4.36
CA THR A 166 9.12 12.68 5.03
C THR A 166 10.35 13.05 4.20
N TYR A 167 11.05 12.05 3.66
CA TYR A 167 12.19 12.26 2.78
C TYR A 167 11.82 13.03 1.52
N ALA A 168 10.72 12.65 0.84
CA ALA A 168 10.26 13.33 -0.36
C ALA A 168 9.92 14.80 -0.08
N MET A 169 9.20 15.07 1.02
CA MET A 169 8.86 16.42 1.43
C MET A 169 10.12 17.27 1.73
N GLN A 170 11.12 16.67 2.39
CA GLN A 170 12.36 17.35 2.74
C GLN A 170 13.23 17.67 1.51
N ASN A 171 13.33 16.74 0.57
CA ASN A 171 14.34 16.80 -0.48
C ASN A 171 13.84 17.34 -1.82
N TYR A 172 12.53 17.27 -2.09
CA TYR A 172 11.97 17.63 -3.40
C TYR A 172 12.31 19.06 -3.83
N ALA A 173 12.29 20.01 -2.89
CA ALA A 173 12.60 21.40 -3.18
C ALA A 173 14.10 21.73 -3.07
N SER A 174 14.83 21.05 -2.21
CA SER A 174 16.26 21.32 -2.00
C SER A 174 17.13 20.85 -3.18
N GLY A 175 16.67 19.85 -3.94
CA GLY A 175 17.48 19.14 -4.94
C GLY A 175 18.71 18.44 -4.34
N ALA A 176 18.86 18.46 -3.02
CA ALA A 176 19.98 17.87 -2.32
C ALA A 176 19.78 16.35 -2.21
N TRP A 177 20.87 15.61 -2.39
CA TRP A 177 20.88 14.15 -2.26
C TRP A 177 20.97 13.67 -0.81
N LEU A 178 21.33 14.58 0.11
CA LEU A 178 21.71 14.31 1.50
C LEU A 178 21.16 15.41 2.43
N ALA A 179 19.95 15.93 2.19
CA ALA A 179 19.35 16.80 3.20
C ALA A 179 19.17 16.00 4.51
N ASP A 180 19.37 16.66 5.64
CA ASP A 180 19.24 16.09 6.99
C ASP A 180 17.78 15.71 7.24
N THR A 181 17.38 14.57 6.68
CA THR A 181 16.04 14.03 6.79
C THR A 181 15.87 13.56 8.23
N PRO A 182 14.77 13.93 8.91
CA PRO A 182 14.58 13.58 10.31
C PRO A 182 14.19 12.10 10.44
N TRP A 183 15.15 11.21 10.20
CA TRP A 183 14.93 9.76 10.11
C TRP A 183 14.37 9.16 11.39
N GLN A 184 14.93 9.55 12.54
CA GLN A 184 14.51 9.02 13.84
C GLN A 184 13.01 9.25 14.13
N PRO A 185 12.46 10.49 14.11
CA PRO A 185 11.02 10.69 14.33
C PRO A 185 10.18 10.09 13.20
N SER A 186 10.68 10.04 11.96
CA SER A 186 9.97 9.42 10.83
C SER A 186 9.78 7.92 11.01
N LEU A 187 10.84 7.21 11.41
CA LEU A 187 10.82 5.77 11.63
C LEU A 187 9.98 5.42 12.87
N LEU A 188 10.08 6.20 13.95
CA LEU A 188 9.25 6.00 15.14
C LEU A 188 7.76 6.20 14.85
N ALA A 189 7.41 7.28 14.15
CA ALA A 189 6.04 7.51 13.71
C ALA A 189 5.57 6.41 12.75
N GLY A 190 6.42 6.02 11.79
CA GLY A 190 6.16 4.95 10.84
C GLY A 190 5.92 3.60 11.52
N LEU A 191 6.68 3.24 12.56
CA LEU A 191 6.42 2.04 13.36
C LEU A 191 5.05 2.09 14.03
N GLY A 192 4.71 3.21 14.68
CA GLY A 192 3.41 3.40 15.31
C GLY A 192 2.25 3.24 14.33
N ILE A 193 2.35 3.88 13.16
CA ILE A 193 1.35 3.74 12.10
C ILE A 193 1.33 2.31 11.52
N GLY A 194 2.49 1.68 11.39
CA GLY A 194 2.62 0.29 10.94
C GLY A 194 1.86 -0.68 11.85
N PHE A 195 2.01 -0.57 13.17
CA PHE A 195 1.25 -1.39 14.12
C PHE A 195 -0.26 -1.12 14.08
N LEU A 196 -0.67 0.14 13.88
CA LEU A 196 -2.09 0.46 13.72
C LEU A 196 -2.67 -0.12 12.43
N ALA A 197 -1.91 -0.09 11.33
CA ALA A 197 -2.30 -0.74 10.07
C ALA A 197 -2.35 -2.26 10.23
N ASP A 198 -1.39 -2.84 10.95
CA ASP A 198 -1.35 -4.27 11.23
C ASP A 198 -2.54 -4.74 12.08
N ASN A 199 -3.03 -3.92 13.02
CA ASN A 199 -4.27 -4.22 13.73
C ASN A 199 -5.48 -4.38 12.79
N ILE A 200 -5.51 -3.68 11.66
CA ILE A 200 -6.55 -3.88 10.62
C ILE A 200 -6.38 -5.26 9.98
N LEU A 201 -5.15 -5.67 9.67
CA LEU A 201 -4.84 -6.99 9.13
C LEU A 201 -5.20 -8.09 10.15
N LEU A 202 -4.77 -7.94 11.40
CA LEU A 202 -5.05 -8.87 12.49
C LEU A 202 -6.55 -9.05 12.71
N SER A 203 -7.33 -7.95 12.69
CA SER A 203 -8.79 -8.02 12.78
C SER A 203 -9.42 -8.80 11.63
N ASN A 204 -8.89 -8.64 10.41
CA ASN A 204 -9.34 -9.42 9.26
C ASN A 204 -8.97 -10.90 9.38
N ASN A 205 -7.74 -11.22 9.77
CA ASN A 205 -7.26 -12.58 9.95
C ASN A 205 -7.99 -13.29 11.10
N ALA A 206 -8.38 -12.56 12.14
CA ALA A 206 -9.19 -13.09 13.25
C ALA A 206 -10.59 -13.47 12.81
N ARG A 207 -11.24 -12.63 11.99
CA ARG A 207 -12.56 -12.94 11.42
C ARG A 207 -12.51 -14.11 10.44
N ASP A 208 -11.42 -14.22 9.67
CA ASP A 208 -11.30 -15.15 8.56
C ASP A 208 -10.47 -16.40 8.91
N LYS A 209 -10.24 -16.69 10.21
CA LYS A 209 -9.31 -17.73 10.70
C LYS A 209 -9.55 -19.10 10.06
N GLU A 210 -10.78 -19.61 10.14
CA GLU A 210 -11.10 -20.95 9.66
C GLU A 210 -10.91 -21.06 8.14
N VAL A 211 -11.34 -20.03 7.40
CA VAL A 211 -11.23 -19.96 5.94
C VAL A 211 -9.76 -19.87 5.50
N ASP A 212 -8.97 -19.05 6.20
CA ASP A 212 -7.55 -18.89 5.91
C ASP A 212 -6.77 -20.19 6.21
N GLN A 213 -7.15 -20.93 7.27
CA GLN A 213 -6.57 -22.23 7.59
C GLN A 213 -6.88 -23.28 6.50
N GLU A 214 -8.14 -23.37 6.06
CA GLU A 214 -8.55 -24.26 4.96
C GLU A 214 -7.83 -23.93 3.65
N ALA A 215 -7.60 -22.64 3.38
CA ALA A 215 -6.86 -22.15 2.23
C ALA A 215 -5.33 -22.32 2.34
N GLY A 216 -4.82 -22.84 3.46
CA GLY A 216 -3.39 -23.05 3.71
C GLY A 216 -2.60 -21.75 3.93
N LYS A 217 -3.25 -20.64 4.28
CA LYS A 217 -2.56 -19.41 4.68
C LYS A 217 -1.99 -19.56 6.08
N ARG A 218 -0.83 -18.93 6.31
CA ARG A 218 -0.08 -18.99 7.57
C ARG A 218 -0.11 -17.64 8.27
N THR A 219 -1.29 -17.10 8.53
CA THR A 219 -1.41 -15.82 9.26
C THR A 219 -1.02 -16.00 10.73
N THR A 220 -0.67 -14.92 11.43
CA THR A 220 -0.37 -14.96 12.88
C THR A 220 -1.46 -15.66 13.68
N VAL A 221 -2.73 -15.42 13.36
CA VAL A 221 -3.91 -16.02 14.03
C VAL A 221 -4.10 -17.51 13.72
N VAL A 222 -3.67 -17.96 12.54
CA VAL A 222 -3.71 -19.39 12.19
C VAL A 222 -2.60 -20.16 12.89
N LEU A 223 -1.42 -19.53 13.06
CA LEU A 223 -0.25 -20.15 13.65
C LEU A 223 -0.26 -20.19 15.18
N TRP A 224 -0.90 -19.21 15.82
CA TRP A 224 -0.90 -18.99 17.28
C TRP A 224 -2.30 -18.72 17.80
#